data_AF-A0A831PRN4-F1
#
_entry.id   AF-A0A831PRN4-F1
#
_cell.length_a   1.000
_cell.length_b   1.000
_cell.length_c   1.000
_cell.angle_alpha   90.00
_cell.angle_beta   90.00
_cell.angle_gamma   90.00
#
_symmetry.space_group_name_H-M   'P 1'
#
loop_
_entity.id
_entity.type
_entity.pdbx_description
1 polymer ?
#
loop_
_entity_poly.entity_id
_entity_poly.type
_entity_poly.pdbx_seq_one_letter_code
_entity_poly.pdbx_strand_id
1 'polypeptide(L)'
;MIVPMYKYAFLVYHSTYKDFLKDIRKIGVVHINTKKDEPTPEMQELFRHLNEVDKAAKKLDMLEPEKSEPKPEFSSGEDVFTRLKDMEKEMEHNHHQVLQLEKEKKQLLPWGDFNWEKVRNLAEKGLHIRFMSCPIRKYEPAWEEEFYLKVITDLDGYRYFVKIEKTENGIPQNGFDEVSGADELILPERSLSEVNAEITKLKKEAEALSHELHRIAYYCKPLLEKYR
;
A
#
# COMPACT_ATOMS: atom_id res chain seq x y z
N MET A 1 13.31 -46.62 50.45
CA MET A 1 12.59 -45.33 50.63
C MET A 1 13.27 -44.32 49.73
N ILE A 2 12.59 -43.79 48.69
CA ILE A 2 13.17 -42.82 47.76
C ILE A 2 12.94 -41.42 48.34
N VAL A 3 14.01 -40.65 48.51
CA VAL A 3 13.96 -39.28 49.08
C VAL A 3 13.52 -38.29 47.99
N PRO A 4 12.58 -37.36 48.27
CA PRO A 4 12.18 -36.34 47.30
C PRO A 4 13.37 -35.41 46.95
N MET A 5 13.62 -35.22 45.65
CA MET A 5 14.68 -34.36 45.13
C MET A 5 14.16 -32.95 44.84
N TYR A 6 14.93 -31.92 45.21
CA TYR A 6 14.66 -30.54 44.84
C TYR A 6 15.24 -30.23 43.46
N LYS A 7 14.42 -29.63 42.58
CA LYS A 7 14.86 -29.17 41.26
C LYS A 7 15.20 -27.67 41.34
N TYR A 8 16.38 -27.31 40.86
CA TYR A 8 16.85 -25.92 40.79
C TYR A 8 17.15 -25.56 39.32
N ALA A 9 16.84 -24.32 38.95
CA ALA A 9 17.20 -23.73 37.67
C ALA A 9 18.07 -22.50 37.92
N PHE A 10 19.19 -22.39 37.20
CA PHE A 10 20.16 -21.31 37.37
C PHE A 10 20.38 -20.61 36.03
N LEU A 11 20.24 -19.29 36.01
CA LEU A 11 20.66 -18.46 34.89
C LEU A 11 22.11 -18.04 35.12
N VAL A 12 23.02 -18.49 34.26
CA VAL A 12 24.46 -18.28 34.43
C VAL A 12 25.03 -17.58 33.21
N TYR A 13 25.78 -16.52 33.45
CA TYR A 13 26.48 -15.80 32.39
C TYR A 13 27.54 -16.70 31.75
N HIS A 14 27.68 -16.63 30.42
CA HIS A 14 28.48 -17.61 29.67
C HIS A 14 29.97 -17.65 30.07
N SER A 15 30.53 -16.52 30.53
CA SER A 15 31.95 -16.45 30.92
C SER A 15 32.22 -17.12 32.27
N THR A 16 31.27 -17.06 33.20
CA THR A 16 31.39 -17.64 34.55
C THR A 16 30.85 -19.06 34.64
N TYR A 17 30.27 -19.58 33.55
CA TYR A 17 29.65 -20.90 33.50
C TYR A 17 30.60 -22.03 33.92
N LYS A 18 31.86 -21.99 33.49
CA LYS A 18 32.86 -23.01 33.84
C LYS A 18 33.19 -23.01 35.33
N ASP A 19 33.25 -21.84 35.96
CA ASP A 19 33.58 -21.73 37.38
C ASP A 19 32.37 -22.07 38.25
N PHE A 20 31.17 -21.65 37.84
CA PHE A 20 29.91 -22.09 38.45
C PHE A 20 29.76 -23.62 38.46
N LEU A 21 30.06 -24.29 37.33
CA LEU A 21 30.04 -25.75 37.26
C LEU A 21 31.07 -26.41 38.19
N LYS A 22 32.25 -25.80 38.37
CA LYS A 22 33.25 -26.32 39.31
C LYS A 22 32.74 -26.23 40.74
N ASP A 23 32.11 -25.12 41.10
CA ASP A 23 31.62 -24.90 42.46
C ASP A 23 30.43 -25.80 42.80
N ILE A 24 29.48 -25.96 41.87
CA ILE A 24 28.37 -26.92 41.99
C ILE A 24 28.89 -28.37 42.13
N ARG A 25 29.94 -28.74 41.39
CA ARG A 25 30.54 -30.08 41.46
C ARG A 25 31.20 -30.36 42.81
N LYS A 26 31.81 -29.36 43.45
CA LYS A 26 32.40 -29.50 44.80
C LYS A 26 31.35 -29.87 45.85
N ILE A 27 30.08 -29.50 45.66
CA ILE A 27 28.96 -29.80 46.57
C ILE A 27 28.53 -31.28 46.46
N GLY A 28 28.90 -31.99 45.39
CA GLY A 28 28.94 -33.46 45.35
C GLY A 28 27.62 -34.22 45.19
N VAL A 29 26.45 -33.55 45.20
CA VAL A 29 25.14 -34.23 45.12
C VAL A 29 24.18 -33.52 44.15
N VAL A 30 24.59 -33.37 42.89
CA VAL A 30 23.76 -32.72 41.86
C VAL A 30 23.78 -33.48 40.53
N HIS A 31 22.61 -33.62 39.91
CA HIS A 31 22.46 -34.05 38.53
C HIS A 31 22.27 -32.79 37.66
N ILE A 32 23.23 -32.49 36.78
CA ILE A 32 23.23 -31.27 35.97
C ILE A 32 22.69 -31.57 34.58
N ASN A 33 21.54 -31.00 34.24
CA ASN A 33 21.01 -31.01 32.88
C ASN A 33 21.23 -29.65 32.22
N THR A 34 22.14 -29.60 31.25
CA THR A 34 22.27 -28.46 30.34
C THR A 34 21.18 -28.51 29.28
N LYS A 35 20.17 -27.65 29.40
CA LYS A 35 19.35 -27.28 28.25
C LYS A 35 20.11 -26.23 27.46
N LYS A 36 20.49 -26.53 26.22
CA LYS A 36 20.77 -25.49 25.23
C LYS A 36 19.40 -24.99 24.81
N ASP A 37 18.94 -23.90 25.40
CA ASP A 37 17.66 -23.32 25.04
C ASP A 37 17.80 -22.68 23.65
N GLU A 38 17.43 -23.44 22.61
CA GLU A 38 16.92 -22.81 21.41
C GLU A 38 15.71 -21.96 21.86
N PRO A 39 15.64 -20.67 21.48
CA PRO A 39 14.57 -19.81 21.94
C PRO A 39 13.24 -20.45 21.52
N THR A 40 12.37 -20.68 22.51
CA THR A 40 11.05 -21.26 22.26
C THR A 40 10.29 -20.37 21.26
N PRO A 41 9.36 -20.92 20.49
CA PRO A 41 8.55 -20.13 19.56
C PRO A 41 7.92 -18.88 20.22
N GLU A 42 7.43 -19.02 21.45
CA GLU A 42 6.89 -17.92 22.26
C GLU A 42 7.93 -16.83 22.57
N MET A 43 9.17 -17.21 22.90
CA MET A 43 10.25 -16.25 23.12
C MET A 43 10.61 -15.53 21.82
N GLN A 44 10.62 -16.23 20.68
CA GLN A 44 10.90 -15.62 19.38
C GLN A 44 9.82 -14.62 18.99
N GLU A 45 8.54 -14.93 19.25
CA GLU A 45 7.42 -14.00 19.03
C GLU A 45 7.54 -12.76 19.92
N LEU A 46 7.86 -12.94 21.20
CA LEU A 46 8.08 -11.81 22.10
C LEU A 46 9.25 -10.91 21.65
N PHE A 47 10.37 -11.51 21.22
CA PHE A 47 11.50 -10.76 20.66
C PHE A 47 11.12 -10.02 19.37
N ARG A 48 10.29 -10.61 18.51
CA ARG A 48 9.79 -9.93 17.30
C ARG A 48 8.93 -8.73 17.68
N HIS A 49 8.00 -8.92 18.63
CA HIS A 49 7.12 -7.86 19.11
C HIS A 49 7.91 -6.69 19.72
N LEU A 50 8.88 -6.97 20.60
CA LEU A 50 9.76 -5.93 21.17
C LEU A 50 10.53 -5.16 20.08
N ASN A 51 11.06 -5.86 19.07
CA ASN A 51 11.75 -5.22 17.96
C ASN A 51 10.82 -4.34 17.11
N GLU A 52 9.56 -4.72 16.96
CA GLU A 52 8.57 -3.91 16.24
C GLU A 52 8.18 -2.66 17.02
N VAL A 53 7.97 -2.78 18.34
CA VAL A 53 7.73 -1.63 19.24
C VAL A 53 8.91 -0.67 19.21
N ASP A 54 10.15 -1.18 19.27
CA ASP A 54 11.37 -0.38 19.16
C ASP A 54 11.47 0.38 17.84
N LYS A 55 11.09 -0.25 16.73
CA LYS A 55 11.05 0.40 15.42
C LYS A 55 9.98 1.49 15.39
N ALA A 56 8.79 1.23 15.92
CA ALA A 56 7.71 2.20 15.99
C ALA A 56 8.13 3.43 16.83
N ALA A 57 8.76 3.21 17.98
CA ALA A 57 9.29 4.28 18.82
C ALA A 57 10.35 5.12 18.09
N LYS A 58 11.30 4.48 17.42
CA LYS A 58 12.32 5.19 16.62
C LYS A 58 11.73 5.98 15.46
N LYS A 59 10.67 5.47 14.81
CA LYS A 59 9.96 6.22 13.78
C LYS A 59 9.34 7.49 14.39
N LEU A 60 8.69 7.39 15.54
CA LEU A 60 8.15 8.54 16.29
C LEU A 60 9.24 9.55 16.69
N ASP A 61 10.45 9.09 17.01
CA ASP A 61 11.57 9.99 17.32
C ASP A 61 12.07 10.81 16.13
N MET A 62 11.89 10.31 14.91
CA MET A 62 12.29 11.00 13.68
C MET A 62 11.27 12.04 13.21
N LEU A 63 10.06 12.03 13.77
CA LEU A 63 8.96 12.88 13.33
C LEU A 63 8.95 14.20 14.11
N GLU A 64 8.59 15.28 13.43
CA GLU A 64 8.41 16.58 14.08
C GLU A 64 7.13 16.53 14.92
N PRO A 65 7.21 16.70 16.24
CA PRO A 65 6.06 16.52 17.10
C PRO A 65 5.15 17.75 17.03
N GLU A 66 3.86 17.51 16.75
CA GLU A 66 2.88 18.57 16.61
C GLU A 66 1.95 18.61 17.83
N LYS A 67 1.94 19.76 18.52
CA LYS A 67 0.99 20.01 19.60
C LYS A 67 -0.28 20.63 19.05
N SER A 68 -1.21 19.78 18.59
CA SER A 68 -2.56 20.20 18.19
C SER A 68 -3.64 19.46 19.00
N GLU A 69 -4.79 20.12 19.20
CA GLU A 69 -5.97 19.51 19.80
C GLU A 69 -6.84 18.81 18.73
N PRO A 70 -7.60 17.75 19.08
CA PRO A 70 -7.71 17.11 20.39
C PRO A 70 -6.51 16.19 20.71
N LYS A 71 -6.26 16.03 22.00
CA LYS A 71 -5.29 15.06 22.51
C LYS A 71 -5.80 13.63 22.24
N PRO A 72 -4.98 12.74 21.67
CA PRO A 72 -5.36 11.34 21.53
C PRO A 72 -5.58 10.69 22.91
N GLU A 73 -6.75 10.09 23.11
CA GLU A 73 -7.10 9.34 24.32
C GLU A 73 -6.68 7.87 24.19
N PHE A 74 -5.39 7.58 24.38
CA PHE A 74 -4.90 6.21 24.49
C PHE A 74 -4.70 5.81 25.95
N SER A 75 -5.16 4.61 26.31
CA SER A 75 -5.13 4.10 27.69
C SER A 75 -3.84 3.34 28.01
N SER A 76 -3.21 2.72 27.00
CA SER A 76 -1.98 1.94 27.13
C SER A 76 -1.01 2.15 25.96
N GLY A 77 0.25 1.77 26.15
CA GLY A 77 1.24 1.76 25.06
C GLY A 77 0.96 0.70 23.98
N GLU A 78 0.19 -0.35 24.32
CA GLU A 78 -0.29 -1.35 23.38
C GLU A 78 -1.34 -0.75 22.41
N ASP A 79 -2.25 0.08 22.93
CA ASP A 79 -3.24 0.79 22.10
C ASP A 79 -2.54 1.74 21.12
N VAL A 80 -1.52 2.46 21.60
CA VAL A 80 -0.69 3.35 20.76
C VAL A 80 0.01 2.55 19.67
N PHE A 81 0.65 1.43 20.02
CA PHE A 81 1.35 0.59 19.05
C PHE A 81 0.39 -0.01 18.01
N THR A 82 -0.79 -0.46 18.43
CA THR A 82 -1.82 -1.00 17.54
C THR A 82 -2.30 0.07 16.58
N ARG A 83 -2.61 1.27 17.07
CA ARG A 83 -3.00 2.40 16.21
C ARG A 83 -1.91 2.76 15.22
N LEU A 84 -0.64 2.79 15.63
CA LEU A 84 0.47 3.06 14.71
C LEU A 84 0.56 2.03 13.59
N LYS A 85 0.37 0.73 13.90
CA LYS A 85 0.33 -0.32 12.87
C LYS A 85 -0.83 -0.14 11.90
N ASP A 86 -2.01 0.22 12.40
CA ASP A 86 -3.17 0.44 11.55
C ASP A 86 -3.00 1.67 10.66
N MET A 87 -2.43 2.76 11.21
CA MET A 87 -2.09 3.95 10.43
C MET A 87 -1.04 3.65 9.35
N GLU A 88 -0.02 2.84 9.63
CA GLU A 88 0.96 2.44 8.62
C GLU A 88 0.29 1.68 7.45
N LYS A 89 -0.64 0.77 7.76
CA LYS A 89 -1.43 0.06 6.73
C LYS A 89 -2.33 1.00 5.94
N GLU A 90 -3.03 1.92 6.61
CA GLU A 90 -3.89 2.92 5.96
C GLU A 90 -3.08 3.84 5.04
N MET A 91 -1.90 4.30 5.47
CA MET A 91 -1.00 5.12 4.66
C MET A 91 -0.47 4.37 3.43
N GLU A 92 -0.03 3.12 3.59
CA GLU A 92 0.43 2.28 2.48
C GLU A 92 -0.72 2.02 1.49
N HIS A 93 -1.91 1.71 1.99
CA HIS A 93 -3.11 1.51 1.18
C HIS A 93 -3.45 2.77 0.37
N ASN A 94 -3.53 3.93 1.04
CA ASN A 94 -3.83 5.20 0.39
C ASN A 94 -2.77 5.57 -0.65
N HIS A 95 -1.49 5.30 -0.36
CA HIS A 95 -0.40 5.52 -1.31
C HIS A 95 -0.55 4.67 -2.58
N HIS A 96 -0.84 3.37 -2.43
CA HIS A 96 -1.08 2.49 -3.58
C HIS A 96 -2.30 2.90 -4.39
N GLN A 97 -3.40 3.29 -3.73
CA GLN A 97 -4.58 3.78 -4.43
C GLN A 97 -4.29 5.06 -5.22
N VAL A 98 -3.58 6.03 -4.63
CA VAL A 98 -3.18 7.26 -5.32
C VAL A 98 -2.32 6.94 -6.54
N LEU A 99 -1.34 6.03 -6.43
CA LEU A 99 -0.52 5.61 -7.57
C LEU A 99 -1.33 4.97 -8.70
N GLN A 100 -2.35 4.17 -8.36
CA GLN A 100 -3.25 3.58 -9.35
C GLN A 100 -4.08 4.67 -10.04
N LEU A 101 -4.72 5.55 -9.27
CA LEU A 101 -5.54 6.64 -9.81
C LEU A 101 -4.70 7.64 -10.63
N GLU A 102 -3.43 7.86 -10.29
CA GLU A 102 -2.53 8.67 -11.09
C GLU A 102 -2.21 8.04 -12.45
N LYS A 103 -2.15 6.70 -12.54
CA LYS A 103 -2.03 6.00 -13.83
C LYS A 103 -3.31 6.14 -14.65
N GLU A 104 -4.47 5.95 -14.03
CA GLU A 104 -5.78 6.15 -14.69
C GLU A 104 -5.93 7.59 -15.19
N LYS A 105 -5.57 8.57 -14.36
CA LYS A 105 -5.54 9.99 -14.74
C LYS A 105 -4.67 10.23 -15.97
N LYS A 106 -3.48 9.63 -16.05
CA LYS A 106 -2.60 9.77 -17.23
C LYS A 106 -3.21 9.17 -18.49
N GLN A 107 -3.94 8.07 -18.37
CA GLN A 107 -4.65 7.47 -19.51
C GLN A 107 -5.86 8.31 -19.96
N LEU A 108 -6.54 8.98 -19.04
CA LEU A 108 -7.69 9.84 -19.31
C LEU A 108 -7.30 11.25 -19.80
N LEU A 109 -6.12 11.73 -19.43
CA LEU A 109 -5.62 13.08 -19.74
C LEU A 109 -5.72 13.46 -21.23
N PRO A 110 -5.36 12.59 -22.19
CA PRO A 110 -5.49 12.89 -23.62
C PRO A 110 -6.93 13.10 -24.09
N TRP A 111 -7.91 12.52 -23.40
CA TRP A 111 -9.31 12.54 -23.79
C TRP A 111 -10.09 13.69 -23.14
N GLY A 112 -9.51 14.32 -22.12
CA GLY A 112 -10.14 15.37 -21.35
C GLY A 112 -11.25 14.85 -20.42
N ASP A 113 -12.14 15.75 -20.01
CA ASP A 113 -13.26 15.41 -19.14
C ASP A 113 -14.52 15.16 -19.98
N PHE A 114 -14.84 13.89 -20.19
CA PHE A 114 -16.03 13.46 -20.93
C PHE A 114 -16.95 12.60 -20.06
N ASN A 115 -18.24 12.63 -20.37
CA ASN A 115 -19.25 11.86 -19.63
C ASN A 115 -19.48 10.49 -20.28
N TRP A 116 -19.20 9.42 -19.53
CA TRP A 116 -19.42 8.03 -19.92
C TRP A 116 -20.88 7.68 -20.22
N GLU A 117 -21.85 8.37 -19.61
CA GLU A 117 -23.28 8.19 -19.93
C GLU A 117 -23.58 8.49 -21.39
N LYS A 118 -22.93 9.52 -21.96
CA LYS A 118 -23.09 9.85 -23.38
C LYS A 118 -22.49 8.77 -24.27
N VAL A 119 -21.33 8.24 -23.89
CA VAL A 119 -20.67 7.12 -24.61
C VAL A 119 -21.55 5.87 -24.58
N ARG A 120 -22.15 5.54 -23.43
CA ARG A 120 -23.09 4.42 -23.29
C ARG A 120 -24.36 4.61 -24.10
N ASN A 121 -24.96 5.81 -24.09
CA ASN A 121 -26.15 6.13 -24.89
C ASN A 121 -25.88 5.98 -26.40
N LEU A 122 -24.67 6.30 -26.86
CA LEU A 122 -24.26 6.08 -28.24
C LEU A 122 -24.10 4.58 -28.53
N ALA A 123 -23.48 3.81 -27.62
CA ALA A 123 -23.33 2.36 -27.77
C ALA A 123 -24.70 1.65 -27.84
N GLU A 124 -25.68 2.07 -27.04
CA GLU A 124 -27.07 1.55 -27.09
C GLU A 124 -27.76 1.81 -28.44
N LYS A 125 -27.37 2.87 -29.15
CA LYS A 125 -27.85 3.20 -30.50
C LYS A 125 -27.06 2.52 -31.62
N GLY A 126 -26.16 1.59 -31.28
CA GLY A 126 -25.30 0.89 -32.22
C GLY A 126 -24.09 1.72 -32.69
N LEU A 127 -23.69 2.75 -31.94
CA LEU A 127 -22.48 3.53 -32.21
C LEU A 127 -21.44 3.26 -31.12
N HIS A 128 -20.51 2.35 -31.40
CA HIS A 128 -19.41 2.04 -30.49
C HIS A 128 -18.23 2.98 -30.74
N ILE A 129 -17.75 3.60 -29.68
CA ILE A 129 -16.56 4.45 -29.72
C ILE A 129 -15.37 3.61 -29.24
N ARG A 130 -14.37 3.46 -30.10
CA ARG A 130 -13.09 2.85 -29.76
C ARG A 130 -12.04 3.92 -29.59
N PHE A 131 -11.30 3.85 -28.50
CA PHE A 131 -10.23 4.79 -28.19
C PHE A 131 -8.92 4.19 -28.70
N MET A 132 -8.24 4.92 -29.59
CA MET A 132 -7.02 4.44 -30.24
C MET A 132 -5.87 5.40 -29.95
N SER A 133 -4.66 4.85 -29.89
CA SER A 133 -3.43 5.63 -29.82
C SER A 133 -2.39 5.10 -30.79
N CYS A 134 -1.60 6.00 -31.39
CA CYS A 134 -0.46 5.59 -32.20
C CYS A 134 0.70 6.58 -32.05
N PRO A 135 1.95 6.18 -32.24
CA PRO A 135 3.05 7.13 -32.37
C PRO A 135 2.77 8.10 -33.54
N ILE A 136 3.02 9.40 -33.35
CA ILE A 136 2.73 10.43 -34.36
C ILE A 136 3.34 10.10 -35.74
N ARG A 137 4.51 9.46 -35.75
CA ARG A 137 5.22 9.06 -36.99
C ARG A 137 4.53 7.95 -37.77
N LYS A 138 3.70 7.13 -37.11
CA LYS A 138 2.94 6.04 -37.73
C LYS A 138 1.53 6.46 -38.14
N TYR A 139 1.11 7.68 -37.78
CA TYR A 139 -0.20 8.17 -38.12
C TYR A 139 -0.28 8.50 -39.62
N GLU A 140 -1.23 7.87 -40.31
CA GLU A 140 -1.48 8.14 -41.72
C GLU A 140 -2.75 8.99 -41.88
N PRO A 141 -2.68 10.20 -42.47
CA PRO A 141 -3.86 11.04 -42.68
C PRO A 141 -4.95 10.38 -43.53
N ALA A 142 -4.60 9.41 -44.39
CA ALA A 142 -5.54 8.63 -45.18
C ALA A 142 -6.59 7.91 -44.32
N TRP A 143 -6.26 7.58 -43.06
CA TRP A 143 -7.21 6.94 -42.16
C TRP A 143 -8.42 7.82 -41.82
N GLU A 144 -8.31 9.16 -41.89
CA GLU A 144 -9.44 10.08 -41.71
C GLU A 144 -10.46 9.99 -42.86
N GLU A 145 -10.01 9.57 -44.04
CA GLU A 145 -10.85 9.40 -45.23
C GLU A 145 -11.42 7.98 -45.35
N GLU A 146 -10.63 6.97 -44.93
CA GLU A 146 -11.00 5.56 -45.00
C GLU A 146 -11.91 5.12 -43.85
N PHE A 147 -11.71 5.66 -42.64
CA PHE A 147 -12.45 5.29 -41.44
C PHE A 147 -13.16 6.49 -40.82
N TYR A 148 -14.27 6.22 -40.14
CA TYR A 148 -14.94 7.22 -39.31
C TYR A 148 -14.13 7.44 -38.02
N LEU A 149 -13.05 8.21 -38.13
CA LEU A 149 -12.20 8.54 -37.00
C LEU A 149 -12.11 10.05 -36.77
N LYS A 150 -11.79 10.43 -35.53
CA LYS A 150 -11.56 11.81 -35.15
C LYS A 150 -10.34 11.93 -34.25
N VAL A 151 -9.36 12.72 -34.67
CA VAL A 151 -8.21 13.08 -33.84
C VAL A 151 -8.66 13.98 -32.69
N ILE A 152 -8.23 13.64 -31.47
CA ILE A 152 -8.56 14.37 -30.25
C ILE A 152 -7.39 15.26 -29.83
N THR A 153 -6.21 14.67 -29.62
CA THR A 153 -5.01 15.41 -29.20
C THR A 153 -3.73 14.65 -29.51
N ASP A 154 -2.61 15.38 -29.49
CA ASP A 154 -1.27 14.82 -29.44
C ASP A 154 -0.71 15.02 -28.03
N LEU A 155 -0.18 13.96 -27.41
CA LEU A 155 0.43 14.01 -26.08
C LEU A 155 1.61 13.01 -26.00
N ASP A 156 2.72 13.42 -25.40
CA ASP A 156 3.92 12.59 -25.17
C ASP A 156 4.45 11.85 -26.41
N GLY A 157 4.30 12.44 -27.60
CA GLY A 157 4.75 11.84 -28.87
C GLY A 157 3.78 10.81 -29.49
N TYR A 158 2.61 10.65 -28.88
CA TYR A 158 1.50 9.83 -29.36
C TYR A 158 0.35 10.72 -29.82
N ARG A 159 -0.35 10.26 -30.86
CA ARG A 159 -1.61 10.83 -31.35
C ARG A 159 -2.76 9.98 -30.85
N TYR A 160 -3.71 10.62 -30.18
CA TYR A 160 -4.91 10.02 -29.61
C TYR A 160 -6.11 10.37 -30.47
N PHE A 161 -6.85 9.37 -30.90
CA PHE A 161 -8.00 9.52 -31.78
C PHE A 161 -9.07 8.47 -31.47
N VAL A 162 -10.33 8.81 -31.75
CA VAL A 162 -11.45 7.87 -31.59
C VAL A 162 -11.87 7.32 -32.95
N LYS A 163 -12.16 6.03 -33.02
CA LYS A 163 -12.79 5.38 -34.16
C LYS A 163 -14.24 5.08 -33.80
N ILE A 164 -15.17 5.42 -34.68
CA ILE A 164 -16.60 5.16 -34.50
C ILE A 164 -16.98 3.95 -35.35
N GLU A 165 -17.45 2.89 -34.68
CA GLU A 165 -17.96 1.69 -35.32
C GLU A 165 -19.48 1.67 -35.22
N LYS A 166 -20.14 1.62 -36.38
CA LYS A 166 -21.59 1.45 -36.45
C LYS A 166 -21.89 -0.05 -36.51
N THR A 167 -22.59 -0.55 -35.49
CA THR A 167 -23.14 -1.90 -35.45
C THR A 167 -24.63 -1.84 -35.76
N GLU A 168 -25.07 -2.63 -36.74
CA GLU A 168 -26.50 -2.82 -37.02
C GLU A 168 -26.82 -4.30 -36.80
N ASN A 169 -27.75 -4.60 -35.89
CA ASN A 169 -28.12 -5.96 -35.49
C ASN A 169 -26.95 -6.84 -34.97
N GLY A 170 -25.97 -6.24 -34.30
CA GLY A 170 -24.80 -6.96 -33.74
C GLY A 170 -23.72 -7.30 -34.77
N ILE A 171 -23.86 -6.85 -36.01
CA ILE A 171 -22.86 -7.02 -37.07
C ILE A 171 -22.19 -5.65 -37.30
N PRO A 172 -20.85 -5.54 -37.17
CA PRO A 172 -20.14 -4.31 -37.50
C PRO A 172 -20.21 -4.06 -39.01
N GLN A 173 -20.82 -2.95 -39.43
CA GLN A 173 -20.95 -2.60 -40.85
C GLN A 173 -19.64 -2.11 -41.48
N ASN A 174 -18.74 -1.57 -40.67
CA ASN A 174 -17.52 -0.90 -41.16
C ASN A 174 -16.27 -1.79 -41.11
N GLY A 175 -16.43 -3.12 -41.06
CA GLY A 175 -15.31 -4.04 -40.98
C GLY A 175 -14.58 -3.97 -39.63
N PHE A 176 -14.00 -5.09 -39.22
CA PHE A 176 -13.10 -5.18 -38.07
C PHE A 176 -11.69 -4.76 -38.47
N ASP A 177 -11.56 -3.76 -39.35
CA ASP A 177 -10.27 -3.38 -39.91
C ASP A 177 -9.47 -2.71 -38.79
N GLU A 178 -8.53 -3.48 -38.28
CA GLU A 178 -7.49 -3.02 -37.35
C GLU A 178 -6.65 -1.98 -38.09
N VAL A 179 -6.56 -0.78 -37.51
CA VAL A 179 -5.69 0.26 -38.04
C VAL A 179 -4.25 -0.17 -37.77
N SER A 180 -3.55 -0.60 -38.81
CA SER A 180 -2.20 -1.16 -38.68
C SER A 180 -1.24 -0.14 -38.05
N GLY A 181 -0.72 -0.46 -36.85
CA GLY A 181 0.19 0.42 -36.12
C GLY A 181 -0.47 1.36 -35.11
N ALA A 182 -1.77 1.23 -34.88
CA ALA A 182 -2.49 1.86 -33.76
C ALA A 182 -2.92 0.82 -32.72
N ASP A 183 -2.76 1.17 -31.45
CA ASP A 183 -3.13 0.36 -30.30
C ASP A 183 -4.50 0.80 -29.74
N GLU A 184 -5.39 -0.15 -29.49
CA GLU A 184 -6.67 0.10 -28.81
C GLU A 184 -6.47 0.26 -27.30
N LEU A 185 -7.03 1.32 -26.75
CA LEU A 185 -6.97 1.65 -25.33
C LEU A 185 -8.31 1.38 -24.65
N ILE A 186 -8.29 0.51 -23.64
CA ILE A 186 -9.44 0.32 -22.75
C ILE A 186 -9.32 1.35 -21.63
N LEU A 187 -10.21 2.34 -21.66
CA LEU A 187 -10.25 3.39 -20.65
C LEU A 187 -11.05 2.93 -19.42
N PRO A 188 -10.67 3.36 -18.21
CA PRO A 188 -11.49 3.15 -17.03
C PRO A 188 -12.83 3.88 -17.17
N GLU A 189 -13.92 3.25 -16.72
CA GLU A 189 -15.28 3.81 -16.76
C GLU A 189 -15.51 4.91 -15.70
N ARG A 190 -14.58 5.85 -15.62
CA ARG A 190 -14.59 7.01 -14.73
C ARG A 190 -14.21 8.26 -15.51
N SER A 191 -14.76 9.39 -15.11
CA SER A 191 -14.41 10.70 -15.66
C SER A 191 -13.09 11.20 -15.06
N LEU A 192 -12.41 12.10 -15.79
CA LEU A 192 -11.19 12.73 -15.31
C LEU A 192 -11.45 13.55 -14.03
N SER A 193 -12.62 14.19 -13.95
CA SER A 193 -13.07 14.90 -12.76
C SER A 193 -13.23 13.99 -11.53
N GLU A 194 -13.85 12.82 -11.68
CA GLU A 194 -14.00 11.84 -10.59
C GLU A 194 -12.66 11.34 -10.09
N VAL A 195 -11.76 10.93 -11.00
CA VAL A 195 -10.41 10.45 -10.63
C VAL A 195 -9.62 11.55 -9.89
N ASN A 196 -9.68 12.80 -10.34
CA ASN A 196 -9.04 13.92 -9.63
C ASN A 196 -9.65 14.18 -8.25
N ALA A 197 -10.98 14.06 -8.12
CA ALA A 197 -11.66 14.23 -6.84
C ALA A 197 -11.26 13.13 -5.85
N GLU A 198 -11.18 11.87 -6.29
CA GLU A 198 -10.72 10.74 -5.48
C GLU A 198 -9.26 10.91 -5.04
N ILE A 199 -8.35 11.29 -5.94
CA ILE A 199 -6.95 11.57 -5.59
C ILE A 199 -6.87 12.68 -4.52
N THR A 200 -7.64 13.76 -4.70
CA THR A 200 -7.64 14.88 -3.76
C THR A 200 -8.18 14.46 -2.39
N LYS A 201 -9.22 13.61 -2.37
CA LYS A 201 -9.77 13.05 -1.14
C LYS A 201 -8.75 12.18 -0.40
N LEU A 202 -8.10 11.24 -1.10
CA LEU A 202 -7.08 10.37 -0.50
C LEU A 202 -5.86 11.15 0.00
N LYS A 203 -5.45 12.21 -0.71
CA LYS A 203 -4.37 13.10 -0.24
C LYS A 203 -4.74 13.81 1.06
N LYS A 204 -5.97 14.32 1.17
CA LYS A 204 -6.47 14.91 2.42
C LYS A 204 -6.54 13.90 3.57
N GLU A 205 -6.96 12.66 3.28
CA GLU A 205 -6.96 11.58 4.28
C GLU A 205 -5.54 11.24 4.73
N ALA A 206 -4.58 11.16 3.80
CA ALA A 206 -3.17 10.94 4.13
C ALA A 206 -2.56 12.09 4.96
N GLU A 207 -2.90 13.35 4.65
CA GLU A 207 -2.52 14.51 5.44
C GLU A 207 -3.11 14.44 6.86
N ALA A 208 -4.39 14.09 6.99
CA ALA A 208 -5.05 13.92 8.29
C ALA A 208 -4.39 12.83 9.14
N LEU A 209 -4.02 11.69 8.53
CA LEU A 209 -3.26 10.63 9.19
C LEU A 209 -1.87 11.09 9.60
N SER A 210 -1.18 11.88 8.77
CA SER A 210 0.10 12.48 9.12
C SER A 210 0.00 13.40 10.34
N HIS A 211 -1.04 14.24 10.41
CA HIS A 211 -1.30 15.09 11.58
C HIS A 211 -1.66 14.29 12.84
N GLU A 212 -2.43 13.20 12.71
CA GLU A 212 -2.66 12.27 13.82
C GLU A 212 -1.35 11.65 14.32
N LEU A 213 -0.47 11.25 13.41
CA LEU A 213 0.80 10.62 13.71
C LEU A 213 1.77 11.59 14.41
N HIS A 214 1.81 12.85 13.99
CA HIS A 214 2.56 13.90 14.72
C HIS A 214 1.99 14.19 16.11
N ARG A 215 0.67 14.12 16.29
CA ARG A 215 0.03 14.24 17.62
C ARG A 215 0.39 13.05 18.53
N ILE A 216 0.39 11.83 17.99
CA ILE A 216 0.82 10.62 18.71
C ILE A 216 2.29 10.75 19.13
N ALA A 217 3.16 11.26 18.24
CA ALA A 217 4.56 11.52 18.55
C ALA A 217 4.72 12.51 19.73
N TYR A 218 3.89 13.56 19.80
CA TYR A 218 3.95 14.54 20.90
C TYR A 218 3.36 14.01 22.23
N TYR A 219 2.17 13.38 22.21
CA TYR A 219 1.44 13.04 23.44
C TYR A 219 1.69 11.63 23.99
N CYS A 220 2.03 10.67 23.12
CA CYS A 220 1.95 9.24 23.45
C CYS A 220 3.32 8.54 23.44
N LYS A 221 4.38 9.25 23.07
CA LYS A 221 5.76 8.76 23.18
C LYS A 221 6.09 8.20 24.58
N PRO A 222 5.72 8.86 25.71
CA PRO A 222 5.99 8.30 27.04
C PRO A 222 5.21 7.03 27.37
N LEU A 223 4.08 6.78 26.69
CA LEU A 223 3.28 5.56 26.88
C LEU A 223 3.92 4.38 26.15
N LEU A 224 4.45 4.62 24.95
CA LEU A 224 5.17 3.62 24.17
C LEU A 224 6.51 3.25 24.81
N GLU A 225 7.24 4.23 25.37
CA GLU A 225 8.48 3.99 26.12
C GLU A 225 8.28 3.13 27.39
N LYS A 226 7.11 3.20 28.03
CA LYS A 226 6.76 2.35 29.19
C LYS A 226 6.33 0.93 28.80
N TYR A 227 5.94 0.74 27.54
CA TYR A 227 5.50 -0.54 27.00
C TYR A 227 6.65 -1.40 26.48
N ARG A 228 7.75 -0.75 26.09
CA ARG A 228 9.04 -1.37 25.77
C ARG A 228 9.63 -2.13 26.95
#